data_AF-A0A0A1F686-F1
#
_entry.id   AF-A0A0A1F686-F1
#
_cell.length_a   1.000
_cell.length_b   1.000
_cell.length_c   1.000
_cell.angle_alpha   90.00
_cell.angle_beta   90.00
_cell.angle_gamma   90.00
#
_symmetry.space_group_name_H-M   'P 1'
#
loop_
_entity.id
_entity.type
_entity.pdbx_description
1 polymer ?
#
loop_
_entity_poly.entity_id
_entity_poly.type
_entity_poly.pdbx_seq_one_letter_code
_entity_poly.pdbx_strand_id
1 'polypeptide(L)'
;MPASRSANIVKFIATFNAAFTLTLFLGGMLATQPYDAFAKEASVLDAPVKKVADQRLAVKTPQGSGVLPVYADHSLSTAAPEVKRILIVVHGTLRNADVYFADGLRAVEEAGAAGAGSLVVAPQFLTPADVQAFKLAPDTLAWSQEGWKGGEPALSPAPVSSFSAMDALLEHFTDRTLYPALAEVVVSGHSAGAQIVQRYAVAGRAEAVLVKAGIKVRYVVANPSTYLYFDNHRPDADGHFQAAVTASCPHVNRWKYGMEQLPAYVSEQDLGSIEARYAARKVTYLLGMADTNPYTHFIDRSCPAMAQGPYRLARGLAYFNYMQGRHTAGLNQSVVEVPGIGHDGRGMYGSACGQAVLFGQQLPAACPQLP
;
A
#
# COMPACT_ATOMS: atom_id res chain seq x y z
N MET A 1 35.05 -4.14 7.42
CA MET A 1 34.93 -3.24 8.58
C MET A 1 34.13 -2.03 8.15
N PRO A 2 32.82 -1.95 8.43
CA PRO A 2 32.01 -0.83 8.00
C PRO A 2 31.97 0.23 9.11
N ALA A 3 32.44 1.43 8.79
CA ALA A 3 32.36 2.59 9.66
C ALA A 3 30.98 3.25 9.53
N SER A 4 30.44 3.64 10.68
CA SER A 4 29.14 4.27 10.87
C SER A 4 29.01 5.60 10.15
N ARG A 5 27.85 5.82 9.52
CA ARG A 5 27.34 7.16 9.21
C ARG A 5 25.96 7.30 9.83
N SER A 6 25.96 7.40 11.15
CA SER A 6 24.84 7.86 11.96
C SER A 6 25.33 9.02 12.82
N ALA A 7 25.31 10.23 12.27
CA ALA A 7 25.38 11.51 12.99
C ALA A 7 25.56 12.61 11.95
N ASN A 8 24.52 13.41 11.71
CA ASN A 8 24.60 14.85 11.44
C ASN A 8 23.25 15.38 10.98
N ILE A 9 22.31 15.59 11.91
CA ILE A 9 21.42 16.76 11.86
C ILE A 9 21.22 17.19 13.32
N VAL A 10 21.94 18.23 13.74
CA VAL A 10 21.87 18.82 15.09
C VAL A 10 21.54 20.31 14.94
N LYS A 11 20.47 20.71 15.65
CA LYS A 11 20.17 22.03 16.24
C LYS A 11 19.91 23.24 15.33
N PHE A 12 18.71 23.81 15.53
CA PHE A 12 18.56 25.25 15.76
C PHE A 12 17.75 25.48 17.05
N ILE A 13 18.29 26.28 17.96
CA ILE A 13 17.69 26.72 19.23
C ILE A 13 17.36 28.21 19.08
N ALA A 14 16.22 28.66 19.63
CA ALA A 14 16.16 29.97 20.30
C ALA A 14 14.98 30.04 21.29
N THR A 15 15.34 30.11 22.56
CA THR A 15 14.56 30.45 23.74
C THR A 15 14.08 31.90 23.67
N PHE A 16 12.84 32.20 24.05
CA PHE A 16 12.41 33.56 24.39
C PHE A 16 11.56 33.54 25.66
N ASN A 17 12.02 34.27 26.68
CA ASN A 17 11.30 34.53 27.91
C ASN A 17 11.42 36.04 28.18
N ALA A 18 10.32 36.79 28.10
CA ALA A 18 10.07 37.99 28.93
C ALA A 18 8.71 38.64 28.62
N ALA A 19 8.02 38.96 29.74
CA ALA A 19 7.11 40.09 29.98
C ALA A 19 5.69 40.09 29.36
N PHE A 20 4.74 39.85 30.26
CA PHE A 20 3.32 40.23 30.16
C PHE A 20 3.17 41.75 29.97
N THR A 21 2.51 42.18 28.89
CA THR A 21 1.81 43.48 28.86
C THR A 21 0.49 43.31 28.11
N LEU A 22 -0.60 43.51 28.83
CA LEU A 22 -1.98 43.42 28.35
C LEU A 22 -2.31 44.64 27.48
N THR A 23 -2.57 44.46 26.20
CA THR A 23 -3.27 45.48 25.39
C THR A 23 -4.32 44.79 24.52
N LEU A 24 -5.59 45.08 24.80
CA LEU A 24 -6.74 44.65 24.03
C LEU A 24 -6.64 45.21 22.60
N PHE A 25 -6.65 44.34 21.60
CA PHE A 25 -7.22 44.63 20.29
C PHE A 25 -8.28 43.57 19.97
N LEU A 26 -9.54 43.98 20.09
CA LEU A 26 -10.70 43.20 19.65
C LEU A 26 -10.74 43.27 18.12
N GLY A 27 -10.38 42.18 17.46
CA GLY A 27 -10.36 42.07 16.00
C GLY A 27 -9.92 40.69 15.52
N GLY A 28 -10.47 39.62 16.11
CA GLY A 28 -10.15 38.25 15.72
C GLY A 28 -11.15 37.72 14.71
N MET A 29 -10.77 37.70 13.42
CA MET A 29 -11.30 36.69 12.50
C MET A 29 -10.95 35.32 13.07
N LEU A 30 -11.96 34.58 13.51
CA LEU A 30 -11.82 33.17 13.87
C LEU A 30 -11.33 32.41 12.64
N ALA A 31 -10.11 31.87 12.70
CA ALA A 31 -9.59 30.94 11.72
C ALA A 31 -10.41 29.63 11.78
N THR A 32 -11.35 29.46 10.85
CA THR A 32 -12.19 28.26 10.69
C THR A 32 -11.50 27.11 9.95
N GLN A 33 -10.18 27.21 9.69
CA GLN A 33 -9.52 26.41 8.64
C GLN A 33 -9.36 24.89 8.85
N PRO A 34 -9.24 24.30 10.06
CA PRO A 34 -9.05 22.86 10.14
C PRO A 34 -10.33 22.06 9.83
N TYR A 35 -11.50 22.54 10.24
CA TYR A 35 -12.77 21.82 10.04
C TYR A 35 -13.17 21.75 8.56
N ASP A 36 -13.05 22.85 7.83
CA ASP A 36 -13.40 22.94 6.41
C ASP A 36 -12.52 22.04 5.53
N ALA A 37 -11.24 21.87 5.89
CA ALA A 37 -10.32 20.98 5.16
C ALA A 37 -10.66 19.50 5.36
N PHE A 38 -10.95 19.07 6.60
CA PHE A 38 -11.37 17.69 6.89
C PHE A 38 -12.73 17.35 6.26
N ALA A 39 -13.70 18.27 6.35
CA ALA A 39 -15.01 18.09 5.72
C ALA A 39 -14.89 17.98 4.19
N LYS A 40 -14.02 18.79 3.58
CA LYS A 40 -13.73 18.72 2.15
C LYS A 40 -13.05 17.41 1.76
N GLU A 41 -12.05 16.92 2.50
CA GLU A 41 -11.43 15.62 2.24
C GLU A 41 -12.43 14.46 2.35
N ALA A 42 -13.26 14.45 3.41
CA ALA A 42 -14.31 13.44 3.57
C ALA A 42 -15.28 13.44 2.37
N SER A 43 -15.74 14.62 1.94
CA SER A 43 -16.63 14.74 0.78
C SER A 43 -16.02 14.21 -0.53
N VAL A 44 -14.70 14.32 -0.69
CA VAL A 44 -13.97 13.78 -1.85
C VAL A 44 -13.83 12.26 -1.76
N LEU A 45 -13.61 11.72 -0.55
CA LEU A 45 -13.48 10.27 -0.33
C LEU A 45 -14.81 9.53 -0.49
N ASP A 46 -15.93 10.18 -0.13
CA ASP A 46 -17.27 9.61 -0.25
C ASP A 46 -17.89 9.79 -1.64
N ALA A 47 -17.29 10.63 -2.48
CA ALA A 47 -17.73 10.80 -3.86
C ALA A 47 -17.56 9.49 -4.66
N PRO A 48 -18.51 9.17 -5.57
CA PRO A 48 -18.35 8.05 -6.48
C PRO A 48 -17.11 8.17 -7.37
N VAL A 49 -16.53 7.04 -7.74
CA VAL A 49 -15.46 6.97 -8.74
C VAL A 49 -15.89 7.57 -10.08
N LYS A 50 -14.93 7.97 -10.91
CA LYS A 50 -15.21 8.51 -12.24
C LYS A 50 -15.47 7.43 -13.30
N LYS A 51 -14.88 6.25 -13.11
CA LYS A 51 -14.98 5.11 -14.02
C LYS A 51 -14.98 3.81 -13.23
N VAL A 52 -15.69 2.82 -13.76
CA VAL A 52 -15.69 1.45 -13.26
C VAL A 52 -15.04 0.55 -14.29
N ALA A 53 -14.22 -0.39 -13.83
CA ALA A 53 -13.57 -1.37 -14.69
C ALA A 53 -14.58 -2.15 -15.54
N ASP A 54 -14.14 -2.62 -16.70
CA ASP A 54 -14.97 -3.26 -17.71
C ASP A 54 -14.96 -4.80 -17.62
N GLN A 55 -13.90 -5.40 -17.08
CA GLN A 55 -13.86 -6.85 -16.83
C GLN A 55 -14.34 -7.22 -15.43
N ARG A 56 -14.76 -8.48 -15.25
CA ARG A 56 -15.28 -9.01 -14.00
C ARG A 56 -14.55 -10.30 -13.65
N LEU A 57 -13.99 -10.34 -12.45
CA LEU A 57 -13.43 -11.54 -11.86
C LEU A 57 -14.42 -12.10 -10.84
N ALA A 58 -14.81 -13.37 -11.01
CA ALA A 58 -15.61 -14.06 -10.01
C ALA A 58 -14.77 -14.37 -8.77
N VAL A 59 -15.29 -14.03 -7.59
CA VAL A 59 -14.68 -14.35 -6.30
C VAL A 59 -15.62 -15.28 -5.55
N LYS A 60 -15.13 -16.46 -5.20
CA LYS A 60 -15.90 -17.49 -4.48
C LYS A 60 -15.14 -17.89 -3.23
N THR A 61 -15.76 -17.72 -2.06
CA THR A 61 -15.19 -18.11 -0.77
C THR A 61 -16.24 -18.85 0.07
N PRO A 62 -15.85 -19.51 1.17
CA PRO A 62 -16.81 -20.09 2.11
C PRO A 62 -17.78 -19.07 2.73
N GLN A 63 -17.38 -17.80 2.81
CA GLN A 63 -18.18 -16.70 3.37
C GLN A 63 -19.17 -16.10 2.35
N GLY A 64 -19.08 -16.50 1.08
CA GLY A 64 -19.98 -16.07 0.02
C GLY A 64 -19.25 -15.83 -1.30
N SER A 65 -19.96 -15.22 -2.24
CA SER A 65 -19.43 -14.97 -3.58
C SER A 65 -19.89 -13.63 -4.12
N GLY A 66 -19.12 -13.07 -5.04
CA GLY A 66 -19.45 -11.86 -5.77
C GLY A 66 -18.48 -11.64 -6.92
N VAL A 67 -18.55 -10.47 -7.55
CA VAL A 67 -17.67 -10.09 -8.64
C VAL A 67 -16.81 -8.89 -8.27
N LEU A 68 -15.51 -8.99 -8.56
CA LEU A 68 -14.53 -7.90 -8.47
C LEU A 68 -14.39 -7.26 -9.85
N PRO A 69 -14.66 -5.95 -10.00
CA PRO A 69 -14.29 -5.22 -11.21
C PRO A 69 -12.78 -5.11 -11.35
N VAL A 70 -12.25 -5.40 -12.54
CA VAL A 70 -10.81 -5.42 -12.83
C VAL A 70 -10.54 -4.77 -14.18
N TYR A 71 -9.61 -3.82 -14.25
CA TYR A 71 -9.04 -3.40 -15.53
C TYR A 71 -7.92 -4.36 -15.91
N ALA A 72 -7.86 -4.78 -17.17
CA ALA A 72 -6.72 -5.49 -17.72
C ALA A 72 -6.57 -5.17 -19.21
N ASP A 73 -5.34 -5.11 -19.71
CA ASP A 73 -5.04 -4.87 -21.13
C ASP A 73 -5.31 -6.08 -22.02
N HIS A 74 -5.49 -7.25 -21.42
CA HIS A 74 -5.98 -8.45 -22.08
C HIS A 74 -7.24 -8.98 -21.36
N SER A 75 -8.09 -9.67 -22.11
CA SER A 75 -9.26 -10.34 -21.53
C SER A 75 -8.82 -11.44 -20.59
N LEU A 76 -9.29 -11.41 -19.34
CA LEU A 76 -9.00 -12.44 -18.34
C LEU A 76 -9.55 -13.83 -18.72
N SER A 77 -10.46 -13.93 -19.69
CA SER A 77 -11.04 -15.19 -20.16
C SER A 77 -10.46 -15.68 -21.49
N THR A 78 -9.44 -15.02 -22.02
CA THR A 78 -8.77 -15.40 -23.28
C THR A 78 -7.35 -15.83 -23.00
N ALA A 79 -6.88 -16.89 -23.69
CA ALA A 79 -5.50 -17.34 -23.54
C ALA A 79 -4.50 -16.26 -24.00
N ALA A 80 -3.45 -16.06 -23.21
CA ALA A 80 -2.40 -15.08 -23.45
C ALA A 80 -1.02 -15.79 -23.35
N PRO A 81 -0.67 -16.63 -24.33
CA PRO A 81 0.51 -17.50 -24.27
C PRO A 81 1.85 -16.77 -24.25
N GLU A 82 1.89 -15.51 -24.70
CA GLU A 82 3.06 -14.64 -24.72
C GLU A 82 3.35 -13.95 -23.38
N VAL A 83 2.38 -13.97 -22.45
CA VAL A 83 2.50 -13.28 -21.16
C VAL A 83 3.44 -14.05 -20.24
N LYS A 84 4.50 -13.36 -19.80
CA LYS A 84 5.54 -13.85 -18.90
C LYS A 84 5.48 -13.21 -17.52
N ARG A 85 4.87 -12.03 -17.43
CA ARG A 85 4.70 -11.26 -16.20
C ARG A 85 3.29 -10.70 -16.09
N ILE A 86 2.70 -10.78 -14.90
CA ILE A 86 1.56 -9.93 -14.55
C ILE A 86 2.07 -8.78 -13.68
N LEU A 87 1.73 -7.55 -14.04
CA LEU A 87 1.90 -6.37 -13.20
C LEU A 87 0.54 -5.97 -12.63
N ILE A 88 0.28 -6.32 -11.37
CA ILE A 88 -0.90 -5.87 -10.65
C ILE A 88 -0.61 -4.49 -10.05
N VAL A 89 -1.46 -3.51 -10.34
CA VAL A 89 -1.35 -2.13 -9.85
C VAL A 89 -2.59 -1.77 -9.04
N VAL A 90 -2.42 -1.62 -7.73
CA VAL A 90 -3.51 -1.33 -6.80
C VAL A 90 -3.62 0.17 -6.53
N HIS A 91 -4.83 0.70 -6.71
CA HIS A 91 -5.12 2.12 -6.62
C HIS A 91 -5.02 2.71 -5.21
N GLY A 92 -4.92 4.04 -5.15
CA GLY A 92 -4.93 4.82 -3.93
C GLY A 92 -6.32 5.01 -3.33
N THR A 93 -6.43 5.96 -2.41
CA THR A 93 -7.66 6.14 -1.60
C THR A 93 -8.87 6.60 -2.41
N LEU A 94 -8.65 7.16 -3.61
CA LEU A 94 -9.71 7.68 -4.48
C LEU A 94 -10.37 6.61 -5.35
N ARG A 95 -9.96 5.33 -5.22
CA ARG A 95 -10.56 4.19 -5.94
C ARG A 95 -10.53 4.33 -7.48
N ASN A 96 -9.65 5.22 -7.98
CA ASN A 96 -9.44 5.56 -9.38
C ASN A 96 -8.53 4.54 -10.08
N ALA A 97 -8.97 3.27 -10.10
CA ALA A 97 -8.25 2.17 -10.73
C ALA A 97 -7.95 2.41 -12.21
N ASP A 98 -8.74 3.21 -12.90
CA ASP A 98 -8.51 3.60 -14.30
C ASP A 98 -7.21 4.40 -14.47
N VAL A 99 -6.91 5.32 -13.54
CA VAL A 99 -5.68 6.11 -13.55
C VAL A 99 -4.48 5.21 -13.27
N TYR A 100 -4.57 4.36 -12.26
CA TYR A 100 -3.50 3.43 -11.88
C TYR A 100 -3.23 2.37 -12.95
N PHE A 101 -4.28 1.90 -13.62
CA PHE A 101 -4.17 1.04 -14.79
C PHE A 101 -3.40 1.75 -15.92
N ALA A 102 -3.77 2.98 -16.25
CA ALA A 102 -3.08 3.77 -17.26
C ALA A 102 -1.61 4.06 -16.90
N ASP A 103 -1.31 4.32 -15.63
CA ASP A 103 0.07 4.48 -15.16
C ASP A 103 0.86 3.17 -15.27
N GLY A 104 0.24 2.03 -14.99
CA GLY A 104 0.83 0.70 -15.21
C GLY A 104 1.15 0.41 -16.68
N LEU A 105 0.23 0.74 -17.60
CA LEU A 105 0.46 0.59 -19.04
C LEU A 105 1.63 1.44 -19.52
N ARG A 106 1.69 2.71 -19.07
CA ARG A 106 2.83 3.58 -19.37
C ARG A 106 4.14 3.03 -18.80
N ALA A 107 4.11 2.49 -17.58
CA ALA A 107 5.30 1.91 -16.99
C ALA A 107 5.83 0.74 -17.85
N VAL A 108 4.95 -0.13 -18.35
CA VAL A 108 5.32 -1.21 -19.28
C VAL A 108 5.88 -0.67 -20.60
N GLU A 109 5.26 0.35 -21.17
CA GLU A 109 5.72 1.01 -22.40
C GLU A 109 7.12 1.62 -22.22
N GLU A 110 7.32 2.40 -21.15
CA GLU A 110 8.58 3.07 -20.81
C GLU A 110 9.71 2.07 -20.49
N ALA A 111 9.37 0.88 -19.99
CA ALA A 111 10.35 -0.20 -19.74
C ALA A 111 10.94 -0.79 -21.03
N GLY A 112 10.32 -0.54 -22.19
CA GLY A 112 10.72 -1.09 -23.48
C GLY A 112 10.91 -2.61 -23.43
N ALA A 113 12.10 -3.08 -23.79
CA ALA A 113 12.41 -4.52 -23.83
C ALA A 113 12.23 -5.23 -22.48
N ALA A 114 12.38 -4.53 -21.33
CA ALA A 114 12.18 -5.14 -20.02
C ALA A 114 10.70 -5.31 -19.64
N GLY A 115 9.83 -4.48 -20.24
CA GLY A 115 8.37 -4.57 -20.10
C GLY A 115 7.75 -5.64 -21.00
N ALA A 116 8.47 -6.12 -22.03
CA ALA A 116 7.95 -7.08 -23.00
C ALA A 116 7.36 -8.35 -22.34
N GLY A 117 6.15 -8.72 -22.75
CA GLY A 117 5.42 -9.86 -22.18
C GLY A 117 4.81 -9.59 -20.81
N SER A 118 4.65 -8.32 -20.42
CA SER A 118 3.90 -7.93 -19.22
C SER A 118 2.45 -7.64 -19.56
N LEU A 119 1.51 -8.20 -18.78
CA LEU A 119 0.08 -7.88 -18.79
C LEU A 119 -0.20 -7.02 -17.55
N VAL A 120 -0.85 -5.88 -17.72
CA VAL A 120 -1.18 -4.95 -16.62
C VAL A 120 -2.59 -5.22 -16.11
N VAL A 121 -2.74 -5.28 -14.79
CA VAL A 121 -4.02 -5.56 -14.14
C VAL A 121 -4.25 -4.58 -13.00
N ALA A 122 -5.43 -3.99 -12.90
CA ALA A 122 -5.79 -3.14 -11.76
C ALA A 122 -7.14 -3.57 -11.16
N PRO A 123 -7.15 -4.28 -10.01
CA PRO A 123 -8.40 -4.53 -9.29
C PRO A 123 -8.98 -3.22 -8.78
N GLN A 124 -10.30 -3.07 -8.84
CA GLN A 124 -11.00 -1.91 -8.35
C GLN A 124 -11.85 -2.25 -7.13
N PHE A 125 -11.38 -1.82 -5.96
CA PHE A 125 -12.12 -1.94 -4.71
C PHE A 125 -13.14 -0.81 -4.61
N LEU A 126 -14.41 -1.13 -4.86
CA LEU A 126 -15.50 -0.17 -4.84
C LEU A 126 -16.16 -0.05 -3.47
N THR A 127 -16.94 1.02 -3.31
CA THR A 127 -17.83 1.27 -2.18
C THR A 127 -19.31 1.17 -2.59
N PRO A 128 -20.26 1.07 -1.65
CA PRO A 128 -21.68 1.08 -1.97
C PRO A 128 -22.13 2.32 -2.76
N ALA A 129 -21.51 3.49 -2.51
CA ALA A 129 -21.78 4.71 -3.27
C ALA A 129 -21.42 4.55 -4.76
N ASP A 130 -20.33 3.87 -5.07
CA ASP A 130 -19.91 3.58 -6.45
C ASP A 130 -20.89 2.60 -7.12
N VAL A 131 -21.28 1.52 -6.42
CA VAL A 131 -22.26 0.54 -6.91
C VAL A 131 -23.59 1.21 -7.24
N GLN A 132 -24.06 2.10 -6.36
CA GLN A 132 -25.31 2.85 -6.56
C GLN A 132 -25.20 3.82 -7.74
N ALA A 133 -24.13 4.63 -7.80
CA ALA A 133 -23.95 5.65 -8.82
C ALA A 133 -23.89 5.07 -10.24
N PHE A 134 -23.22 3.92 -10.41
CA PHE A 134 -23.09 3.25 -11.70
C PHE A 134 -24.14 2.17 -11.96
N LYS A 135 -25.10 1.97 -11.04
CA LYS A 135 -26.13 0.92 -11.13
C LYS A 135 -25.53 -0.45 -11.45
N LEU A 136 -24.45 -0.80 -10.74
CA LEU A 136 -23.74 -2.05 -10.98
C LEU A 136 -24.59 -3.26 -10.57
N ALA A 137 -24.24 -4.43 -11.09
CA ALA A 137 -24.95 -5.67 -10.80
C ALA A 137 -24.94 -5.96 -9.29
N PRO A 138 -26.03 -6.51 -8.71
CA PRO A 138 -26.17 -6.72 -7.26
C PRO A 138 -25.10 -7.63 -6.64
N ASP A 139 -24.43 -8.46 -7.45
CA ASP A 139 -23.35 -9.34 -7.03
C ASP A 139 -21.97 -8.63 -6.99
N THR A 140 -21.91 -7.34 -7.30
CA THR A 140 -20.66 -6.55 -7.25
C THR A 140 -20.17 -6.40 -5.81
N LEU A 141 -18.92 -6.81 -5.58
CA LEU A 141 -18.27 -6.63 -4.29
C LEU A 141 -18.02 -5.16 -4.00
N ALA A 142 -18.41 -4.73 -2.80
CA ALA A 142 -18.14 -3.38 -2.32
C ALA A 142 -17.79 -3.37 -0.83
N TRP A 143 -16.79 -2.57 -0.45
CA TRP A 143 -16.28 -2.43 0.91
C TRP A 143 -16.55 -1.03 1.45
N SER A 144 -16.28 -0.81 2.74
CA SER A 144 -16.18 0.55 3.26
C SER A 144 -14.93 1.25 2.70
N GLN A 145 -14.94 2.59 2.74
CA GLN A 145 -13.83 3.40 2.21
C GLN A 145 -12.47 3.10 2.86
N GLU A 146 -12.47 2.68 4.12
CA GLU A 146 -11.25 2.27 4.83
C GLU A 146 -11.02 0.75 4.81
N GLY A 147 -12.06 -0.05 4.58
CA GLY A 147 -12.00 -1.48 4.87
C GLY A 147 -11.32 -2.34 3.83
N TRP A 148 -11.44 -1.96 2.55
CA TRP A 148 -10.68 -2.64 1.50
C TRP A 148 -9.16 -2.53 1.72
N LYS A 149 -8.70 -1.47 2.40
CA LYS A 149 -7.26 -1.25 2.66
C LYS A 149 -6.67 -2.26 3.66
N GLY A 150 -7.53 -2.98 4.40
CA GLY A 150 -7.14 -3.80 5.54
C GLY A 150 -7.62 -5.25 5.49
N GLY A 151 -8.22 -5.73 4.39
CA GLY A 151 -8.76 -7.10 4.39
C GLY A 151 -10.08 -7.24 5.13
N GLU A 152 -10.78 -6.13 5.43
CA GLU A 152 -12.08 -6.15 6.11
C GLU A 152 -13.16 -6.76 5.17
N PRO A 153 -14.26 -7.32 5.71
CA PRO A 153 -15.31 -7.92 4.89
C PRO A 153 -16.03 -6.87 4.03
N ALA A 154 -16.45 -7.29 2.83
CA ALA A 154 -17.31 -6.48 1.97
C ALA A 154 -18.68 -6.27 2.64
N LEU A 155 -19.30 -5.13 2.33
CA LEU A 155 -20.66 -4.77 2.74
C LEU A 155 -21.71 -5.40 1.81
N SER A 156 -21.31 -5.76 0.58
CA SER A 156 -22.17 -6.44 -0.40
C SER A 156 -21.34 -7.28 -1.38
N PRO A 157 -21.93 -8.29 -2.03
CA PRO A 157 -23.20 -8.95 -1.65
C PRO A 157 -23.05 -9.87 -0.43
N ALA A 158 -21.82 -10.20 -0.06
CA ALA A 158 -21.47 -11.13 1.02
C ALA A 158 -20.20 -10.64 1.74
N PRO A 159 -19.91 -11.06 2.98
CA PRO A 159 -18.77 -10.58 3.77
C PRO A 159 -17.42 -11.14 3.31
N VAL A 160 -17.13 -11.04 2.02
CA VAL A 160 -15.88 -11.47 1.39
C VAL A 160 -14.77 -10.47 1.74
N SER A 161 -13.65 -10.96 2.28
CA SER A 161 -12.48 -10.11 2.55
C SER A 161 -11.90 -9.54 1.25
N SER A 162 -11.44 -8.29 1.27
CA SER A 162 -10.65 -7.73 0.17
C SER A 162 -9.35 -8.51 -0.08
N PHE A 163 -8.80 -9.20 0.94
CA PHE A 163 -7.68 -10.12 0.74
C PHE A 163 -8.10 -11.42 0.04
N SER A 164 -9.31 -11.93 0.28
CA SER A 164 -9.84 -13.06 -0.50
C SER A 164 -10.10 -12.67 -1.96
N ALA A 165 -10.50 -11.43 -2.23
CA ALA A 165 -10.60 -10.93 -3.61
C ALA A 165 -9.22 -10.84 -4.29
N MET A 166 -8.18 -10.43 -3.56
CA MET A 166 -6.79 -10.50 -4.04
C MET A 166 -6.32 -11.95 -4.24
N ASP A 167 -6.68 -12.88 -3.35
CA ASP A 167 -6.35 -14.29 -3.51
C ASP A 167 -6.94 -14.83 -4.82
N ALA A 168 -8.25 -14.61 -5.06
CA ALA A 168 -8.91 -15.04 -6.29
C ALA A 168 -8.27 -14.44 -7.55
N LEU A 169 -7.84 -13.17 -7.50
CA LEU A 169 -7.15 -12.52 -8.61
C LEU A 169 -5.80 -13.17 -8.89
N LEU A 170 -5.01 -13.44 -7.86
CA LEU A 170 -3.70 -14.06 -8.01
C LEU A 170 -3.83 -15.52 -8.48
N GLU A 171 -4.77 -16.27 -7.91
CA GLU A 171 -5.05 -17.66 -8.27
C GLU A 171 -5.54 -17.81 -9.71
N HIS A 172 -6.25 -16.82 -10.26
CA HIS A 172 -6.63 -16.78 -11.69
C HIS A 172 -5.41 -16.96 -12.61
N PHE A 173 -4.28 -16.35 -12.26
CA PHE A 173 -3.06 -16.41 -13.06
C PHE A 173 -2.31 -17.74 -12.93
N THR A 174 -2.79 -18.68 -12.12
CA THR A 174 -2.20 -20.03 -12.05
C THR A 174 -2.70 -20.95 -13.17
N ASP A 175 -3.74 -20.56 -13.91
CA ASP A 175 -4.27 -21.33 -15.03
C ASP A 175 -3.26 -21.38 -16.19
N ARG A 176 -2.61 -22.53 -16.36
CA ARG A 176 -1.63 -22.77 -17.43
C ARG A 176 -2.25 -22.93 -18.81
N THR A 177 -3.56 -23.11 -18.93
CA THR A 177 -4.26 -23.09 -20.21
C THR A 177 -4.40 -21.66 -20.74
N LEU A 178 -4.53 -20.68 -19.84
CA LEU A 178 -4.56 -19.26 -20.17
C LEU A 178 -3.15 -18.66 -20.24
N TYR A 179 -2.27 -19.00 -19.29
CA TYR A 179 -0.95 -18.37 -19.12
C TYR A 179 0.20 -19.41 -19.08
N PRO A 180 0.45 -20.14 -20.18
CA PRO A 180 1.46 -21.19 -20.21
C PRO A 180 2.90 -20.67 -19.97
N ALA A 181 3.23 -19.44 -20.38
CA ALA A 181 4.57 -18.87 -20.25
C ALA A 181 4.77 -18.03 -18.97
N LEU A 182 3.75 -17.87 -18.12
CA LEU A 182 3.82 -16.97 -16.98
C LEU A 182 4.85 -17.45 -15.95
N ALA A 183 5.78 -16.57 -15.60
CA ALA A 183 6.85 -16.86 -14.66
C ALA A 183 6.80 -15.98 -13.41
N GLU A 184 6.11 -14.84 -13.46
CA GLU A 184 6.16 -13.85 -12.38
C GLU A 184 4.87 -13.04 -12.24
N VAL A 185 4.47 -12.76 -11.00
CA VAL A 185 3.49 -11.73 -10.67
C VAL A 185 4.14 -10.68 -9.78
N VAL A 186 4.01 -9.41 -10.17
CA VAL A 186 4.42 -8.24 -9.39
C VAL A 186 3.17 -7.58 -8.85
N VAL A 187 3.00 -7.60 -7.53
CA VAL A 187 1.89 -6.94 -6.84
C VAL A 187 2.36 -5.59 -6.34
N SER A 188 1.90 -4.52 -6.97
CA SER A 188 2.33 -3.15 -6.68
C SER A 188 1.16 -2.29 -6.23
N GLY A 189 1.43 -1.31 -5.38
CA GLY A 189 0.46 -0.29 -5.03
C GLY A 189 1.15 1.00 -4.61
N HIS A 190 0.47 2.13 -4.75
CA HIS A 190 0.94 3.43 -4.27
C HIS A 190 -0.08 4.04 -3.30
N SER A 191 0.40 4.72 -2.25
CA SER A 191 -0.45 5.37 -1.24
C SER A 191 -1.35 4.36 -0.51
N ALA A 192 -2.68 4.51 -0.50
CA ALA A 192 -3.57 3.50 0.09
C ALA A 192 -3.44 2.11 -0.58
N GLY A 193 -3.10 2.07 -1.88
CA GLY A 193 -2.82 0.81 -2.58
C GLY A 193 -1.59 0.12 -2.02
N ALA A 194 -0.56 0.88 -1.63
CA ALA A 194 0.61 0.32 -0.96
C ALA A 194 0.28 -0.22 0.44
N GLN A 195 -0.71 0.37 1.13
CA GLN A 195 -1.15 -0.13 2.44
C GLN A 195 -1.80 -1.53 2.33
N ILE A 196 -2.73 -1.72 1.38
CA ILE A 196 -3.32 -3.05 1.15
C ILE A 196 -2.25 -4.04 0.66
N VAL A 197 -1.35 -3.63 -0.24
CA VAL A 197 -0.27 -4.51 -0.73
C VAL A 197 0.66 -4.93 0.41
N GLN A 198 1.04 -4.02 1.31
CA GLN A 198 1.87 -4.37 2.47
C GLN A 198 1.16 -5.35 3.41
N ARG A 199 -0.11 -5.08 3.76
CA ARG A 199 -0.87 -5.95 4.67
C ARG A 199 -1.24 -7.29 4.04
N TYR A 200 -1.47 -7.31 2.72
CA TYR A 200 -1.66 -8.54 1.97
C TYR A 200 -0.35 -9.32 1.81
N ALA A 201 0.79 -8.65 1.67
CA ALA A 201 2.09 -9.32 1.77
C ALA A 201 2.30 -9.93 3.16
N VAL A 202 1.70 -9.39 4.23
CA VAL A 202 1.72 -10.03 5.57
C VAL A 202 0.79 -11.25 5.63
N ALA A 203 -0.48 -11.10 5.22
CA ALA A 203 -1.53 -12.09 5.53
C ALA A 203 -2.03 -12.93 4.34
N GLY A 204 -1.75 -12.51 3.11
CA GLY A 204 -2.26 -13.13 1.88
C GLY A 204 -1.85 -14.59 1.73
N ARG A 205 -2.71 -15.42 1.14
CA ARG A 205 -2.52 -16.88 1.07
C ARG A 205 -2.10 -17.35 -0.33
N ALA A 206 -2.51 -16.63 -1.37
CA ALA A 206 -2.33 -17.07 -2.76
C ALA A 206 -0.86 -17.23 -3.21
N GLU A 207 0.10 -16.52 -2.61
CA GLU A 207 1.52 -16.66 -3.00
C GLU A 207 2.01 -18.11 -2.92
N ALA A 208 1.59 -18.88 -1.91
CA ALA A 208 1.97 -20.28 -1.79
C ALA A 208 1.44 -21.12 -2.98
N VAL A 209 0.25 -20.78 -3.49
CA VAL A 209 -0.36 -21.41 -4.66
C VAL A 209 0.43 -21.07 -5.92
N LEU A 210 0.78 -19.79 -6.12
CA LEU A 210 1.58 -19.33 -7.27
C LEU A 210 2.97 -19.97 -7.28
N VAL A 211 3.66 -19.97 -6.13
CA VAL A 211 4.99 -20.58 -6.02
C VAL A 211 4.94 -22.08 -6.31
N LYS A 212 3.92 -22.79 -5.83
CA LYS A 212 3.70 -24.21 -6.16
C LYS A 212 3.46 -24.43 -7.66
N ALA A 213 2.84 -23.47 -8.34
CA ALA A 213 2.68 -23.47 -9.79
C ALA A 213 3.95 -23.03 -10.55
N GLY A 214 5.06 -22.73 -9.86
CA GLY A 214 6.32 -22.27 -10.47
C GLY A 214 6.32 -20.79 -10.86
N ILE A 215 5.40 -19.99 -10.30
CA ILE A 215 5.27 -18.55 -10.56
C ILE A 215 5.85 -17.78 -9.38
N LYS A 216 6.82 -16.90 -9.64
CA LYS A 216 7.42 -16.04 -8.62
C LYS A 216 6.45 -14.91 -8.24
N VAL A 217 6.44 -14.50 -6.98
CA VAL A 217 5.67 -13.34 -6.51
C VAL A 217 6.60 -12.32 -5.88
N ARG A 218 6.42 -11.05 -6.24
CA ARG A 218 7.13 -9.91 -5.63
C ARG A 218 6.13 -8.82 -5.27
N TYR A 219 6.37 -8.12 -4.16
CA TYR A 219 5.53 -7.02 -3.71
C TYR A 219 6.29 -5.69 -3.78
N VAL A 220 5.64 -4.66 -4.32
CA VAL A 220 6.19 -3.30 -4.41
C VAL A 220 5.27 -2.35 -3.65
N VAL A 221 5.75 -1.89 -2.49
CA VAL A 221 5.00 -1.07 -1.54
C VAL A 221 5.48 0.38 -1.68
N ALA A 222 4.75 1.20 -2.45
CA ALA A 222 5.18 2.56 -2.76
C ALA A 222 4.47 3.64 -1.92
N ASN A 223 5.23 4.39 -1.12
CA ASN A 223 4.73 5.51 -0.29
C ASN A 223 3.40 5.24 0.45
N PRO A 224 3.23 4.11 1.18
CA PRO A 224 2.04 3.92 1.98
C PRO A 224 1.97 4.97 3.09
N SER A 225 0.75 5.32 3.49
CA SER A 225 0.58 6.24 4.61
C SER A 225 0.91 5.57 5.94
N THR A 226 0.74 4.25 6.07
CA THR A 226 0.90 3.51 7.32
C THR A 226 1.33 2.07 7.04
N TYR A 227 1.98 1.46 8.03
CA TYR A 227 2.50 0.10 8.00
C TYR A 227 1.92 -0.71 9.16
N LEU A 228 1.76 -2.01 8.94
CA LEU A 228 1.41 -2.97 10.00
C LEU A 228 2.67 -3.42 10.74
N TYR A 229 2.76 -3.10 12.03
CA TYR A 229 3.79 -3.62 12.93
C TYR A 229 3.33 -4.94 13.57
N PHE A 230 4.28 -5.79 13.98
CA PHE A 230 3.97 -7.09 14.60
C PHE A 230 3.87 -7.04 16.12
N ASP A 231 4.24 -5.90 16.72
CA ASP A 231 4.06 -5.61 18.14
C ASP A 231 3.74 -4.12 18.39
N ASN A 232 3.75 -3.71 19.65
CA ASN A 232 3.47 -2.35 20.06
C ASN A 232 4.70 -1.42 20.03
N HIS A 233 5.87 -1.85 19.55
CA HIS A 233 7.06 -0.99 19.49
C HIS A 233 6.95 0.01 18.35
N ARG A 234 7.27 1.27 18.63
CA ARG A 234 7.22 2.38 17.67
C ARG A 234 8.53 3.19 17.76
N PRO A 235 8.95 3.81 16.65
CA PRO A 235 10.13 4.67 16.67
C PRO A 235 9.87 5.93 17.50
N ASP A 236 10.86 6.33 18.29
CA ASP A 236 10.91 7.67 18.88
C ASP A 236 11.46 8.70 17.89
N ALA A 237 11.67 9.94 18.35
CA ALA A 237 12.20 11.02 17.51
C ALA A 237 13.62 10.77 17.00
N ASP A 238 14.40 9.94 17.71
CA ASP A 238 15.77 9.56 17.35
C ASP A 238 15.81 8.24 16.54
N GLY A 239 14.64 7.61 16.33
CA GLY A 239 14.50 6.35 15.60
C GLY A 239 14.72 5.09 16.45
N HIS A 240 14.83 5.20 17.77
CA HIS A 240 14.89 4.05 18.66
C HIS A 240 13.49 3.45 18.87
N PHE A 241 13.41 2.12 18.92
CA PHE A 241 12.15 1.42 19.12
C PHE A 241 11.86 1.22 20.61
N GLN A 242 10.69 1.68 21.02
CA GLN A 242 10.18 1.50 22.37
C GLN A 242 8.68 1.17 22.34
N ALA A 243 8.20 0.48 23.37
CA ALA A 243 6.78 0.18 23.49
C ALA A 243 5.95 1.47 23.48
N ALA A 244 4.95 1.54 22.61
CA ALA A 244 4.09 2.72 22.51
C ALA A 244 3.29 2.94 23.80
N VAL A 245 3.20 4.19 24.25
CA VAL A 245 2.43 4.57 25.42
C VAL A 245 0.94 4.59 25.07
N THR A 246 0.26 3.47 25.27
CA THR A 246 -1.16 3.25 24.89
C THR A 246 -2.12 4.25 25.52
N ALA A 247 -1.80 4.77 26.71
CA ALA A 247 -2.59 5.84 27.35
C ALA A 247 -2.60 7.15 26.52
N SER A 248 -1.49 7.47 25.85
CA SER A 248 -1.38 8.63 24.96
C SER A 248 -1.83 8.34 23.54
N CYS A 249 -1.78 7.07 23.14
CA CYS A 249 -2.14 6.60 21.81
C CYS A 249 -2.99 5.33 21.87
N PRO A 250 -4.29 5.47 22.20
CA PRO A 250 -5.21 4.35 22.16
C PRO A 250 -5.22 3.72 20.77
N HIS A 251 -5.35 2.39 20.71
CA HIS A 251 -5.42 1.63 19.45
C HIS A 251 -4.14 1.65 18.59
N VAL A 252 -2.99 2.09 19.11
CA VAL A 252 -1.70 2.06 18.38
C VAL A 252 -1.36 0.68 17.81
N ASN A 253 -1.81 -0.39 18.48
CA ASN A 253 -1.59 -1.77 18.10
C ASN A 253 -2.83 -2.44 17.45
N ARG A 254 -3.89 -1.69 17.17
CA ARG A 254 -5.08 -2.20 16.45
C ARG A 254 -4.72 -2.49 14.99
N TRP A 255 -5.43 -3.45 14.40
CA TRP A 255 -5.29 -3.86 13.01
C TRP A 255 -5.21 -2.67 12.06
N LYS A 256 -4.40 -2.85 11.00
CA LYS A 256 -3.83 -1.84 10.09
C LYS A 256 -2.57 -1.13 10.61
N TYR A 257 -2.36 -1.09 11.93
CA TYR A 257 -1.17 -0.54 12.58
C TYR A 257 -0.43 -1.57 13.44
N GLY A 258 -1.15 -2.55 13.99
CA GLY A 258 -0.62 -3.63 14.81
C GLY A 258 -1.48 -4.91 14.77
N MET A 259 -1.21 -5.85 15.67
CA MET A 259 -1.77 -7.22 15.63
C MET A 259 -3.02 -7.45 16.50
N GLU A 260 -3.70 -6.41 16.97
CA GLU A 260 -4.95 -6.52 17.75
C GLU A 260 -6.20 -6.33 16.90
N GLN A 261 -7.32 -6.98 17.25
CA GLN A 261 -8.60 -6.88 16.53
C GLN A 261 -8.49 -7.20 15.03
N LEU A 262 -7.79 -8.29 14.74
CA LEU A 262 -7.58 -8.79 13.39
C LEU A 262 -8.92 -9.10 12.70
N PRO A 263 -9.08 -8.84 11.39
CA PRO A 263 -10.24 -9.30 10.63
C PRO A 263 -10.19 -10.84 10.52
N ALA A 264 -11.36 -11.46 10.34
CA ALA A 264 -11.53 -12.92 10.32
C ALA A 264 -10.50 -13.62 9.40
N TYR A 265 -10.29 -13.09 8.19
CA TYR A 265 -9.31 -13.59 7.23
C TYR A 265 -7.89 -13.77 7.82
N VAL A 266 -7.50 -12.92 8.76
CA VAL A 266 -6.17 -12.92 9.38
C VAL A 266 -6.19 -13.73 10.67
N SER A 267 -7.19 -13.53 11.54
CA SER A 267 -7.27 -14.23 12.83
C SER A 267 -7.45 -15.75 12.71
N GLU A 268 -7.97 -16.23 11.59
CA GLU A 268 -8.13 -17.66 11.30
C GLU A 268 -6.82 -18.35 10.87
N GLN A 269 -5.73 -17.60 10.68
CA GLN A 269 -4.43 -18.15 10.28
C GLN A 269 -3.56 -18.47 11.48
N ASP A 270 -2.46 -19.20 11.23
CA ASP A 270 -1.39 -19.33 12.20
C ASP A 270 -0.65 -17.98 12.37
N LEU A 271 -1.01 -17.28 13.45
CA LEU A 271 -0.41 -16.00 13.82
C LEU A 271 1.04 -16.14 14.29
N GLY A 272 1.48 -17.33 14.71
CA GLY A 272 2.85 -17.58 15.16
C GLY A 272 3.86 -17.54 14.02
N SER A 273 3.44 -17.91 12.80
CA SER A 273 4.30 -17.93 11.61
C SER A 273 4.08 -16.78 10.63
N ILE A 274 3.08 -15.91 10.86
CA ILE A 274 2.71 -14.86 9.91
C ILE A 274 3.85 -13.86 9.69
N GLU A 275 4.57 -13.49 10.76
CA GLU A 275 5.70 -12.58 10.67
C GLU A 275 6.89 -13.20 9.94
N ALA A 276 7.26 -14.43 10.28
CA ALA A 276 8.37 -15.13 9.63
C ALA A 276 8.09 -15.36 8.13
N ARG A 277 6.84 -15.70 7.76
CA ARG A 277 6.42 -15.77 6.36
C ARG A 277 6.59 -14.42 5.67
N TYR A 278 6.15 -13.33 6.30
CA TYR A 278 6.31 -12.00 5.73
C TYR A 278 7.77 -11.60 5.52
N ALA A 279 8.63 -11.85 6.51
CA ALA A 279 10.06 -11.55 6.43
C ALA A 279 10.74 -12.25 5.23
N ALA A 280 10.33 -13.49 4.93
CA ALA A 280 10.86 -14.28 3.82
C ALA A 280 10.33 -13.88 2.42
N ARG A 281 9.21 -13.13 2.34
CA ARG A 281 8.63 -12.69 1.07
C ARG A 281 9.48 -11.62 0.41
N LYS A 282 9.51 -11.61 -0.93
CA LYS A 282 10.23 -10.59 -1.70
C LYS A 282 9.43 -9.27 -1.70
N VAL A 283 9.75 -8.36 -0.78
CA VAL A 283 9.09 -7.05 -0.65
C VAL A 283 10.10 -5.94 -0.94
N THR A 284 9.74 -5.01 -1.82
CA THR A 284 10.49 -3.76 -2.00
C THR A 284 9.64 -2.58 -1.54
N TYR A 285 10.16 -1.81 -0.60
CA TYR A 285 9.59 -0.52 -0.21
C TYR A 285 10.17 0.55 -1.15
N LEU A 286 9.34 1.05 -2.06
CA LEU A 286 9.74 2.08 -3.01
C LEU A 286 9.36 3.45 -2.43
N LEU A 287 10.34 4.23 -1.98
CA LEU A 287 10.09 5.43 -1.15
C LEU A 287 10.55 6.70 -1.86
N GLY A 288 9.64 7.64 -2.10
CA GLY A 288 9.96 8.93 -2.67
C GLY A 288 10.72 9.81 -1.68
N MET A 289 11.93 10.26 -2.05
CA MET A 289 12.76 11.08 -1.16
C MET A 289 12.15 12.45 -0.84
N ALA A 290 11.20 12.92 -1.67
CA ALA A 290 10.48 14.18 -1.45
C ALA A 290 9.08 13.97 -0.82
N ASP A 291 8.69 12.75 -0.43
CA ASP A 291 7.42 12.49 0.28
C ASP A 291 7.57 12.78 1.79
N THR A 292 7.92 14.03 2.08
CA THR A 292 8.35 14.54 3.39
C THR A 292 7.40 15.57 3.99
N ASN A 293 6.30 15.91 3.29
CA ASN A 293 5.32 16.86 3.80
C ASN A 293 4.28 16.16 4.71
N PRO A 294 4.23 16.48 6.02
CA PRO A 294 3.31 15.86 6.99
C PRO A 294 1.84 16.27 6.80
N TYR A 295 1.57 17.23 5.91
CA TYR A 295 0.24 17.74 5.56
C TYR A 295 -0.13 17.45 4.11
N THR A 296 0.59 16.56 3.43
CA THR A 296 0.22 16.11 2.08
C THR A 296 -1.20 15.54 2.11
N HIS A 297 -2.00 15.82 1.08
CA HIS A 297 -3.37 15.31 0.98
C HIS A 297 -3.47 13.81 1.26
N PHE A 298 -4.53 13.43 1.99
CA PHE A 298 -4.85 12.05 2.35
C PHE A 298 -3.75 11.28 3.11
N ILE A 299 -2.84 12.00 3.78
CA ILE A 299 -1.96 11.36 4.76
C ILE A 299 -2.71 11.10 6.06
N ASP A 300 -2.57 9.88 6.58
CA ASP A 300 -3.12 9.49 7.86
C ASP A 300 -2.38 10.20 8.99
N ARG A 301 -3.13 11.01 9.73
CA ARG A 301 -2.66 11.79 10.90
C ARG A 301 -3.29 11.30 12.20
N SER A 302 -3.92 10.13 12.20
CA SER A 302 -4.37 9.47 13.43
C SER A 302 -3.17 9.20 14.35
N CYS A 303 -3.42 9.10 15.65
CA CYS A 303 -2.34 8.82 16.60
C CYS A 303 -1.52 7.56 16.22
N PRO A 304 -2.15 6.40 15.89
CA PRO A 304 -1.40 5.21 15.48
C PRO A 304 -0.51 5.42 14.25
N ALA A 305 -0.93 6.26 13.30
CA ALA A 305 -0.13 6.60 12.12
C ALA A 305 1.04 7.54 12.47
N MET A 306 0.79 8.57 13.29
CA MET A 306 1.82 9.52 13.72
C MET A 306 2.88 8.86 14.61
N ALA A 307 2.52 7.81 15.35
CA ALA A 307 3.47 6.99 16.11
C ALA A 307 4.50 6.28 15.21
N GLN A 308 4.26 6.16 13.90
CA GLN A 308 5.20 5.54 12.95
C GLN A 308 6.18 6.56 12.35
N GLY A 309 5.92 7.86 12.53
CA GLY A 309 6.73 8.94 11.97
C GLY A 309 5.90 10.08 11.35
N PRO A 310 6.54 11.24 11.08
CA PRO A 310 5.85 12.47 10.69
C PRO A 310 5.30 12.45 9.24
N TYR A 311 5.94 11.74 8.33
CA TYR A 311 5.60 11.70 6.90
C TYR A 311 5.96 10.34 6.28
N ARG A 312 5.54 10.07 5.04
CA ARG A 312 5.56 8.72 4.45
C ARG A 312 6.97 8.15 4.30
N LEU A 313 7.95 8.97 3.87
CA LEU A 313 9.35 8.55 3.78
C LEU A 313 9.87 8.08 5.16
N ALA A 314 9.69 8.88 6.22
CA ALA A 314 10.13 8.52 7.56
C ALA A 314 9.45 7.24 8.07
N ARG A 315 8.13 7.08 7.81
CA ARG A 315 7.38 5.88 8.19
C ARG A 315 7.93 4.63 7.51
N GLY A 316 8.26 4.71 6.22
CA GLY A 316 8.82 3.58 5.47
C GLY A 316 10.22 3.19 5.91
N LEU A 317 11.10 4.18 6.13
CA LEU A 317 12.45 3.93 6.64
C LEU A 317 12.42 3.34 8.06
N ALA A 318 11.56 3.88 8.94
CA ALA A 318 11.40 3.34 10.28
C ALA A 318 10.84 1.90 10.24
N TYR A 319 9.86 1.62 9.40
CA TYR A 319 9.31 0.27 9.27
C TYR A 319 10.35 -0.74 8.78
N PHE A 320 11.19 -0.36 7.81
CA PHE A 320 12.25 -1.24 7.34
C PHE A 320 13.30 -1.51 8.42
N ASN A 321 13.73 -0.47 9.15
CA ASN A 321 14.64 -0.62 10.29
C ASN A 321 14.06 -1.56 11.37
N TYR A 322 12.76 -1.44 11.66
CA TYR A 322 12.03 -2.36 12.54
C TYR A 322 12.13 -3.82 12.05
N MET A 323 11.92 -4.07 10.76
CA MET A 323 12.01 -5.43 10.20
C MET A 323 13.45 -5.97 10.22
N GLN A 324 14.46 -5.14 9.92
CA GLN A 324 15.88 -5.52 10.00
C GLN A 324 16.29 -5.89 11.44
N GLY A 325 15.84 -5.11 12.43
CA GLY A 325 16.12 -5.39 13.84
C GLY A 325 15.49 -6.69 14.35
N ARG A 326 14.34 -7.08 13.79
CA ARG A 326 13.61 -8.30 14.18
C ARG A 326 14.09 -9.55 13.44
N HIS A 327 14.60 -9.38 12.22
CA HIS A 327 15.02 -10.48 11.35
C HIS A 327 16.45 -10.24 10.86
N THR A 328 17.43 -10.51 11.72
CA THR A 328 18.87 -10.39 11.38
C THR A 328 19.33 -11.42 10.35
N ALA A 329 18.53 -12.45 10.09
CA ALA A 329 18.69 -13.42 9.02
C ALA A 329 17.34 -13.74 8.39
N GLY A 330 17.33 -14.12 7.10
CA GLY A 330 16.12 -14.54 6.39
C GLY A 330 15.20 -13.41 5.93
N LEU A 331 15.56 -12.14 6.17
CA LEU A 331 14.84 -11.00 5.63
C LEU A 331 15.10 -10.88 4.12
N ASN A 332 14.06 -11.02 3.31
CA ASN A 332 14.10 -10.89 1.84
C ASN A 332 13.42 -9.60 1.38
N GLN A 333 13.65 -8.53 2.13
CA GLN A 333 13.01 -7.24 1.90
C GLN A 333 14.07 -6.17 1.71
N SER A 334 13.76 -5.11 0.97
CA SER A 334 14.69 -4.02 0.73
C SER A 334 13.97 -2.68 0.57
N VAL A 335 14.67 -1.59 0.83
CA VAL A 335 14.21 -0.23 0.47
C VAL A 335 14.93 0.20 -0.81
N VAL A 336 14.18 0.84 -1.71
CA VAL A 336 14.72 1.63 -2.81
C VAL A 336 14.15 3.03 -2.70
N GLU A 337 15.02 4.02 -2.49
CA GLU A 337 14.63 5.42 -2.46
C GLU A 337 14.63 6.01 -3.88
N VAL A 338 13.67 6.89 -4.16
CA VAL A 338 13.48 7.53 -5.47
C VAL A 338 13.79 9.02 -5.35
N PRO A 339 14.96 9.48 -5.85
CA PRO A 339 15.36 10.87 -5.75
C PRO A 339 14.38 11.84 -6.43
N GLY A 340 14.08 12.95 -5.75
CA GLY A 340 13.28 14.04 -6.30
C GLY A 340 11.78 13.77 -6.43
N ILE A 341 11.31 12.54 -6.19
CA ILE A 341 9.90 12.19 -6.29
C ILE A 341 9.23 12.24 -4.91
N GLY A 342 8.04 12.86 -4.87
CA GLY A 342 7.20 12.96 -3.68
C GLY A 342 6.04 11.96 -3.69
N HIS A 343 4.85 12.41 -3.29
CA HIS A 343 3.64 11.59 -3.29
C HIS A 343 2.97 11.48 -4.67
N ASP A 344 3.75 11.05 -5.68
CA ASP A 344 3.32 10.98 -7.08
C ASP A 344 3.45 9.54 -7.60
N GLY A 345 2.31 8.85 -7.75
CA GLY A 345 2.28 7.46 -8.21
C GLY A 345 2.89 7.26 -9.60
N ARG A 346 2.62 8.20 -10.53
CA ARG A 346 3.19 8.16 -11.88
C ARG A 346 4.69 8.38 -11.84
N GLY A 347 5.14 9.39 -11.10
CA GLY A 347 6.56 9.66 -10.90
C GLY A 347 7.30 8.47 -10.27
N MET A 348 6.69 7.79 -9.31
CA MET A 348 7.28 6.62 -8.66
C MET A 348 7.48 5.46 -9.66
N TYR A 349 6.47 5.10 -10.45
CA TYR A 349 6.56 3.98 -11.39
C TYR A 349 7.36 4.29 -12.66
N GLY A 350 7.26 5.50 -13.18
CA GLY A 350 8.00 5.93 -14.38
C GLY A 350 9.46 6.32 -14.12
N SER A 351 9.86 6.54 -12.86
CA SER A 351 11.26 6.81 -12.52
C SER A 351 12.18 5.64 -12.88
N ALA A 352 13.46 5.90 -13.15
CA ALA A 352 14.43 4.85 -13.41
C ALA A 352 14.54 3.82 -12.26
N CYS A 353 14.35 4.27 -11.00
CA CYS A 353 14.30 3.39 -9.84
C CYS A 353 13.03 2.51 -9.83
N GLY A 354 11.88 3.10 -10.12
CA GLY A 354 10.61 2.38 -10.25
C GLY A 354 10.63 1.35 -11.36
N GLN A 355 11.10 1.74 -12.54
CA GLN A 355 11.28 0.86 -13.71
C GLN A 355 12.16 -0.35 -13.36
N ALA A 356 13.30 -0.11 -12.72
CA ALA A 356 14.19 -1.20 -12.31
C ALA A 356 13.52 -2.15 -11.30
N VAL A 357 12.80 -1.62 -10.31
CA VAL A 357 12.08 -2.43 -9.31
C VAL A 357 10.93 -3.23 -9.92
N LEU A 358 10.09 -2.60 -10.75
CA LEU A 358 8.91 -3.24 -11.34
C LEU A 358 9.32 -4.37 -12.30
N PHE A 359 10.31 -4.12 -13.15
CA PHE A 359 10.67 -5.04 -14.24
C PHE A 359 11.91 -5.91 -13.95
N GLY A 360 12.49 -5.80 -12.75
CA GLY A 360 13.62 -6.62 -12.32
C GLY A 360 14.91 -6.28 -13.06
N GLN A 361 15.10 -5.01 -13.45
CA GLN A 361 16.34 -4.55 -14.05
C GLN A 361 17.37 -4.23 -12.97
N GLN A 362 18.62 -4.02 -13.39
CA GLN A 362 19.66 -3.52 -12.51
C GLN A 362 19.30 -2.14 -11.99
N LEU A 363 19.35 -1.95 -10.66
CA LEU A 363 19.10 -0.64 -10.07
C LEU A 363 20.17 0.37 -10.54
N PRO A 364 19.75 1.55 -11.02
CA PRO A 364 20.67 2.65 -11.31
C PRO A 364 21.46 3.05 -10.06
N ALA A 365 22.72 3.45 -10.24
CA ALA A 365 23.56 3.91 -9.13
C ALA A 365 23.00 5.12 -8.37
N ALA A 366 22.11 5.89 -9.02
CA ALA A 366 21.43 7.02 -8.43
C ALA A 366 20.27 6.64 -7.50
N CYS A 367 19.86 5.37 -7.44
CA CYS A 367 18.78 4.88 -6.59
C CYS A 367 19.36 4.32 -5.29
N PRO A 368 19.30 5.05 -4.16
CA PRO A 368 19.79 4.52 -2.89
C PRO A 368 19.02 3.24 -2.53
N GLN A 369 19.77 2.21 -2.14
CA GLN A 369 19.20 0.92 -1.75
C GLN A 369 19.66 0.58 -0.32
N LEU A 370 18.70 0.22 0.53
CA LEU A 370 18.96 -0.39 1.83
C LEU A 370 18.62 -1.88 1.70
N PRO A 371 19.62 -2.77 1.76
CA PRO A 371 19.43 -4.21 1.55
C PRO A 371 18.78 -4.93 2.72
#